data_AF-A0A4Y6ULJ7-F1
#
_entry.id   AF-A0A4Y6ULJ7-F1
#
_cell.length_a   1.000
_cell.length_b   1.000
_cell.length_c   1.000
_cell.angle_alpha   90.00
_cell.angle_beta   90.00
_cell.angle_gamma   90.00
#
_symmetry.space_group_name_H-M   'P 1'
#
loop_
_entity.id
_entity.type
_entity.pdbx_description
1 polymer ?
#
loop_
_entity_poly.entity_id
_entity_poly.type
_entity_poly.pdbx_seq_one_letter_code
_entity_poly.pdbx_strand_id
1 'polypeptide(L)'
;MEQNLQELLSVQKAEKLVLGYACPFGTERISLPEASGRILRQTIKAERAQPPYDRVMMDGVAYRYVADRREFLCHGVQRAGKPPKILPDGASCIEVMTGAVLPEGADVVVPVERIIKEGKHIRLQEGYYPEKGQFIHVKAADCKAGSELLKSGARLNAPALGVLAGNGYAEVEVSRIPSIALVSTGDELVDVGAAVKTWQIRRSNEYALMGVLAEKGLTKVERFVIRDELSETIAQLQNILERHDVIILSGGVSMGAFDYVPTALAKLRVEKVFHKVAQRPGKPLWFGVGPEGQRVFGLPGNPVSALSCAARYILPMLKTALCYAEVAAYPVEMTESVNLVPEMARFLPVKISHDQTGKLLAHPRPIATSGDFNFLAETDGIVELPPGVGRFDAGGHALFYEW
;
A
#
# COMPACT_ATOMS: atom_id res chain seq x y z
N MET A 1 48.15 -10.82 14.00
CA MET A 1 46.90 -10.81 14.78
C MET A 1 46.49 -9.37 14.97
N GLU A 2 45.73 -8.83 14.02
CA GLU A 2 44.92 -7.63 14.22
C GLU A 2 43.58 -8.00 13.60
N GLN A 3 42.71 -8.59 14.42
CA GLN A 3 41.31 -8.73 14.08
C GLN A 3 40.75 -7.32 14.00
N ASN A 4 40.63 -6.81 12.78
CA ASN A 4 39.90 -5.58 12.50
C ASN A 4 38.43 -5.85 12.88
N LEU A 5 38.05 -5.58 14.13
CA LEU A 5 36.67 -5.42 14.55
C LEU A 5 36.12 -4.25 13.72
N GLN A 6 35.62 -4.53 12.52
CA GLN A 6 34.66 -3.64 11.89
C GLN A 6 33.51 -3.48 12.88
N GLU A 7 33.45 -2.30 13.52
CA GLU A 7 32.36 -1.88 14.40
C GLU A 7 31.03 -2.34 13.82
N LEU A 8 30.29 -3.14 14.59
CA LEU A 8 28.96 -3.57 14.19
C LEU A 8 28.09 -2.33 13.96
N LEU A 9 27.50 -2.25 12.77
CA LEU A 9 26.68 -1.10 12.40
C LEU A 9 25.41 -1.06 13.27
N SER A 10 25.04 0.08 13.84
CA SER A 10 23.74 0.19 14.51
C SER A 10 22.59 0.06 13.50
N VAL A 11 21.43 -0.41 13.97
CA VAL A 11 20.21 -0.54 13.17
C VAL A 11 19.84 0.78 12.49
N GLN A 12 19.90 1.90 13.23
CA GLN A 12 19.57 3.23 12.74
C GLN A 12 20.54 3.69 11.64
N LYS A 13 21.84 3.37 11.76
CA LYS A 13 22.83 3.71 10.73
C LYS A 13 22.67 2.83 9.49
N ALA A 14 22.35 1.54 9.68
CA ALA A 14 22.02 0.63 8.57
C ALA A 14 20.80 1.11 7.79
N GLU A 15 19.71 1.47 8.47
CA GLU A 15 18.51 2.05 7.86
C GLU A 15 18.82 3.32 7.07
N LYS A 16 19.55 4.27 7.68
CA LYS A 16 19.91 5.52 6.99
C LYS A 16 20.69 5.27 5.70
N LEU A 17 21.62 4.31 5.72
CA LEU A 17 22.37 3.92 4.53
C LEU A 17 21.45 3.30 3.47
N VAL A 18 20.60 2.34 3.84
CA VAL A 18 19.66 1.70 2.92
C VAL A 18 18.71 2.72 2.29
N LEU A 19 18.10 3.59 3.10
CA LEU A 19 17.17 4.62 2.62
C LEU A 19 17.87 5.69 1.78
N GLY A 20 19.16 5.95 2.00
CA GLY A 20 19.97 6.81 1.14
C GLY A 20 20.06 6.34 -0.31
N TYR A 21 19.82 5.04 -0.56
CA TYR A 21 19.78 4.45 -1.90
C TYR A 21 18.36 4.15 -2.40
N ALA A 22 17.31 4.62 -1.71
CA ALA A 22 15.91 4.44 -2.10
C ALA A 22 15.48 5.39 -3.23
N CYS A 23 16.23 5.45 -4.33
CA CYS A 23 15.89 6.29 -5.47
C CYS A 23 14.71 5.68 -6.26
N PRO A 24 13.85 6.50 -6.88
CA PRO A 24 12.74 5.99 -7.66
C PRO A 24 13.14 5.09 -8.82
N PHE A 25 12.38 4.03 -9.05
CA PHE A 25 12.56 3.09 -10.17
C PHE A 25 11.98 3.60 -11.49
N GLY A 26 11.51 4.84 -11.53
CA GLY A 26 10.81 5.46 -12.66
C GLY A 26 9.29 5.41 -12.53
N THR A 27 8.61 5.86 -13.58
CA THR A 27 7.14 5.85 -13.70
C THR A 27 6.70 5.00 -14.87
N GLU A 28 5.46 4.54 -14.84
CA GLU A 28 4.81 3.85 -15.96
C GLU A 28 3.36 4.32 -16.09
N ARG A 29 2.84 4.31 -17.32
CA ARG A 29 1.42 4.57 -17.59
C ARG A 29 0.69 3.24 -17.68
N ILE A 30 -0.40 3.11 -16.93
CA ILE A 30 -1.18 1.89 -16.84
C ILE A 30 -2.66 2.18 -17.00
N SER A 31 -3.43 1.15 -17.34
CA SER A 31 -4.88 1.21 -17.40
C SER A 31 -5.48 1.33 -15.99
N LEU A 32 -6.64 1.98 -15.88
CA LEU A 32 -7.35 2.14 -14.60
C LEU A 32 -7.66 0.81 -13.87
N PRO A 33 -8.04 -0.29 -14.56
CA PRO A 33 -8.25 -1.59 -13.90
C PRO A 33 -7.01 -2.14 -13.19
N GLU A 34 -5.82 -1.81 -13.65
CA GLU A 34 -4.53 -2.26 -13.08
C GLU A 34 -3.99 -1.28 -12.03
N ALA A 35 -4.67 -0.16 -11.81
CA ALA A 35 -4.17 0.94 -10.98
C ALA A 35 -4.40 0.76 -9.48
N SER A 36 -5.19 -0.24 -9.08
CA SER A 36 -5.47 -0.51 -7.66
C SER A 36 -4.19 -0.72 -6.85
N GLY A 37 -4.05 0.00 -5.75
CA GLY A 37 -2.88 -0.06 -4.87
C GLY A 37 -1.62 0.64 -5.38
N ARG A 38 -1.60 1.13 -6.63
CA ARG A 38 -0.46 1.83 -7.23
C ARG A 38 -0.32 3.24 -6.68
N ILE A 39 0.89 3.80 -6.78
CA ILE A 39 1.19 5.17 -6.30
C ILE A 39 1.11 6.12 -7.48
N LEU A 40 0.16 7.05 -7.44
CA LEU A 40 -0.09 8.06 -8.47
C LEU A 40 1.10 9.01 -8.61
N ARG A 41 1.49 9.36 -9.85
CA ARG A 41 2.63 10.25 -10.16
C ARG A 41 2.26 11.50 -10.95
N GLN A 42 0.97 11.80 -11.01
CA GLN A 42 0.42 13.00 -11.64
C GLN A 42 -0.67 13.60 -10.75
N THR A 43 -0.92 14.90 -10.89
CA THR A 43 -2.08 15.54 -10.27
C THR A 43 -3.34 15.28 -11.11
N ILE A 44 -4.41 14.85 -10.46
CA ILE A 44 -5.71 14.60 -11.09
C ILE A 44 -6.60 15.80 -10.85
N LYS A 45 -7.25 16.27 -11.90
CA LYS A 45 -8.14 17.43 -11.85
C LYS A 45 -9.55 17.04 -12.24
N ALA A 46 -10.53 17.78 -11.72
CA ALA A 46 -11.92 17.61 -12.11
C ALA A 46 -12.09 17.96 -13.59
N GLU A 47 -12.63 17.02 -14.37
CA GLU A 47 -12.87 17.22 -15.81
C GLU A 47 -13.88 18.36 -16.02
N ARG A 48 -14.93 18.39 -15.20
CA ARG A 48 -16.01 19.38 -15.22
C ARG A 48 -16.54 19.63 -13.82
N ALA A 49 -17.47 20.57 -13.71
CA ALA A 49 -18.20 20.81 -12.46
C ALA A 49 -18.90 19.54 -11.95
N GLN A 50 -18.95 19.37 -10.63
CA GLN A 50 -19.69 18.31 -9.95
C GLN A 50 -20.66 18.94 -8.93
N PRO A 51 -21.98 18.64 -9.01
CA PRO A 51 -22.62 18.05 -10.18
C PRO A 51 -22.46 18.98 -11.41
N PRO A 52 -22.50 18.44 -12.65
CA PRO A 52 -22.24 19.22 -13.87
C PRO A 52 -23.39 20.15 -14.29
N TYR A 53 -24.54 19.99 -13.64
CA TYR A 53 -25.78 20.73 -13.84
C TYR A 53 -26.55 20.73 -12.52
N ASP A 54 -27.58 21.58 -12.42
CA ASP A 54 -28.51 21.54 -11.30
C ASP A 54 -29.22 20.17 -11.30
N ARG A 55 -28.95 19.38 -10.27
CA ARG A 55 -29.37 17.98 -10.19
C ARG A 55 -30.53 17.85 -9.21
N VAL A 56 -31.59 17.19 -9.64
CA VAL A 56 -32.74 16.85 -8.81
C VAL A 56 -32.31 15.90 -7.69
N MET A 57 -32.63 16.24 -6.43
CA MET A 57 -32.23 15.45 -5.25
C MET A 57 -33.26 14.41 -4.81
N MET A 58 -34.53 14.58 -5.19
CA MET A 58 -35.65 13.72 -4.77
C MET A 58 -36.57 13.45 -5.96
N ASP A 59 -37.18 12.27 -5.98
CA ASP A 59 -38.28 11.96 -6.90
C ASP A 59 -39.48 12.84 -6.54
N GLY A 60 -40.14 13.44 -7.53
CA GLY A 60 -41.20 14.40 -7.25
C GLY A 60 -41.64 15.23 -8.44
N VAL A 61 -41.99 16.49 -8.19
CA VAL A 61 -42.31 17.48 -9.23
C VAL A 61 -41.42 18.69 -9.14
N ALA A 62 -40.90 19.12 -10.29
CA ALA A 62 -40.19 20.37 -10.45
C ALA A 62 -41.12 21.42 -11.07
N TYR A 63 -41.09 22.63 -10.52
CA TYR A 63 -41.87 23.75 -11.03
C TYR A 63 -41.13 25.08 -10.81
N ARG A 64 -41.68 26.17 -11.36
CA ARG A 64 -41.20 27.53 -11.12
C ARG A 64 -41.82 28.08 -9.86
N TYR A 65 -41.00 28.40 -8.86
CA TYR A 65 -41.39 28.91 -7.58
C TYR A 65 -42.26 30.16 -7.75
N VAL A 66 -43.48 30.08 -7.21
CA VAL A 66 -44.44 31.16 -7.09
C VAL A 66 -45.04 31.03 -5.70
N ALA A 67 -44.98 32.11 -4.91
CA ALA A 67 -45.52 32.12 -3.55
C ALA A 67 -46.99 31.67 -3.54
N ASP A 68 -47.36 30.90 -2.52
CA ASP A 68 -48.71 30.38 -2.27
C ASP A 68 -49.32 29.50 -3.37
N ARG A 69 -48.56 29.17 -4.43
CA ARG A 69 -49.03 28.25 -5.47
C ARG A 69 -48.96 26.80 -5.00
N ARG A 70 -50.09 26.10 -5.09
CA ARG A 70 -50.23 24.73 -4.58
C ARG A 70 -50.79 23.72 -5.58
N GLU A 71 -51.18 24.17 -6.77
CA GLU A 71 -51.78 23.32 -7.81
C GLU A 71 -51.08 23.54 -9.15
N PHE A 72 -50.88 22.42 -9.88
CA PHE A 72 -50.12 22.40 -11.13
C PHE A 72 -50.69 21.38 -12.10
N LEU A 73 -50.56 21.66 -13.40
CA LEU A 73 -50.72 20.70 -14.48
C LEU A 73 -49.37 20.08 -14.83
N CYS A 74 -49.28 18.75 -14.81
CA CYS A 74 -48.09 18.01 -15.17
C CYS A 74 -47.95 17.88 -16.69
N HIS A 75 -46.84 18.37 -17.25
CA HIS A 75 -46.54 18.33 -18.68
C HIS A 75 -45.59 17.18 -19.06
N GLY A 76 -45.47 16.19 -18.18
CA GLY A 76 -44.78 14.93 -18.43
C GLY A 76 -43.67 14.65 -17.44
N VAL A 77 -42.82 13.68 -17.79
CA VAL A 77 -41.79 13.14 -16.90
C VAL A 77 -40.39 13.42 -17.45
N GLN A 78 -39.45 13.74 -16.58
CA GLN A 78 -38.02 13.91 -16.83
C GLN A 78 -37.22 12.91 -16.00
N ARG A 79 -36.50 12.03 -16.70
CA ARG A 79 -35.71 10.94 -16.11
C ARG A 79 -34.22 11.27 -16.20
N ALA A 80 -33.42 10.64 -15.33
CA ALA A 80 -31.97 10.71 -15.41
C ALA A 80 -31.45 10.22 -16.78
N GLY A 81 -30.38 10.84 -17.27
CA GLY A 81 -29.76 10.52 -18.56
C GLY A 81 -30.50 11.07 -19.79
N LYS A 82 -31.51 11.94 -19.63
CA LYS A 82 -32.19 12.64 -20.73
C LYS A 82 -31.89 14.15 -20.71
N PRO A 83 -31.94 14.83 -21.88
CA PRO A 83 -31.83 16.29 -21.95
C PRO A 83 -32.91 16.99 -21.10
N PRO A 84 -32.64 18.21 -20.60
CA PRO A 84 -33.64 18.94 -19.85
C PRO A 84 -34.83 19.29 -20.72
N LYS A 85 -36.03 19.13 -20.15
CA LYS A 85 -37.26 19.68 -20.73
C LYS A 85 -37.40 21.13 -20.32
N ILE A 86 -38.08 21.89 -21.15
CA ILE A 86 -38.48 23.26 -20.84
C ILE A 86 -39.79 23.20 -20.07
N LEU A 87 -39.84 23.82 -18.89
CA LEU A 87 -41.06 23.96 -18.11
C LEU A 87 -42.00 24.96 -18.81
N PRO A 88 -43.23 24.55 -19.19
CA PRO A 88 -44.20 25.48 -19.76
C PRO A 88 -44.54 26.61 -18.77
N ASP A 89 -44.96 27.75 -19.31
CA ASP A 89 -45.46 28.85 -18.49
C ASP A 89 -46.80 28.52 -17.83
N GLY A 90 -47.15 29.28 -16.80
CA GLY A 90 -48.38 29.09 -16.03
C GLY A 90 -48.22 28.16 -14.84
N ALA A 91 -49.32 27.55 -14.40
CA ALA A 91 -49.35 26.61 -13.28
C ALA A 91 -48.96 25.22 -13.77
N SER A 92 -47.69 25.07 -14.17
CA SER A 92 -47.16 23.86 -14.78
C SER A 92 -46.08 23.24 -13.91
N CYS A 93 -46.00 21.91 -13.94
CA CYS A 93 -44.91 21.15 -13.34
C CYS A 93 -44.44 20.04 -14.29
N ILE A 94 -43.27 19.49 -14.01
CA ILE A 94 -42.72 18.29 -14.64
C ILE A 94 -42.40 17.29 -13.53
N GLU A 95 -42.86 16.06 -13.68
CA GLU A 95 -42.43 14.97 -12.80
C GLU A 95 -40.95 14.70 -13.03
N VAL A 96 -40.15 14.70 -11.97
CA VAL A 96 -38.71 14.52 -12.01
C VAL A 96 -38.29 13.33 -11.18
N MET A 97 -37.23 12.66 -11.62
CA MET A 97 -36.59 11.57 -10.89
C MET A 97 -35.24 12.05 -10.34
N THR A 98 -34.83 11.48 -9.23
CA THR A 98 -33.55 11.74 -8.56
C THR A 98 -32.40 11.54 -9.54
N GLY A 99 -31.46 12.49 -9.54
CA GLY A 99 -30.31 12.47 -10.43
C GLY A 99 -30.56 13.06 -11.83
N ALA A 100 -31.82 13.35 -12.19
CA ALA A 100 -32.11 14.06 -13.43
C ALA A 100 -31.54 15.49 -13.41
N VAL A 101 -31.26 16.01 -14.62
CA VAL A 101 -31.07 17.45 -14.81
C VAL A 101 -32.35 18.15 -14.35
N LEU A 102 -32.27 19.32 -13.72
CA LEU A 102 -33.45 20.13 -13.43
C LEU A 102 -34.08 20.63 -14.76
N PRO A 103 -35.41 20.58 -14.92
CA PRO A 103 -36.06 21.19 -16.09
C PRO A 103 -35.75 22.68 -16.19
N GLU A 104 -35.58 23.18 -17.42
CA GLU A 104 -35.31 24.60 -17.65
C GLU A 104 -36.48 25.45 -17.19
N GLY A 105 -36.19 26.46 -16.37
CA GLY A 105 -37.19 27.37 -15.80
C GLY A 105 -37.87 26.87 -14.53
N ALA A 106 -37.54 25.67 -14.04
CA ALA A 106 -37.86 25.24 -12.69
C ALA A 106 -36.77 25.69 -11.70
N ASP A 107 -37.15 26.00 -10.47
CA ASP A 107 -36.22 26.42 -9.41
C ASP A 107 -36.65 25.89 -8.03
N VAL A 108 -37.55 24.90 -7.99
CA VAL A 108 -37.93 24.15 -6.79
C VAL A 108 -38.36 22.73 -7.16
N VAL A 109 -38.00 21.76 -6.32
CA VAL A 109 -38.48 20.37 -6.41
C VAL A 109 -39.26 20.03 -5.14
N VAL A 110 -40.43 19.40 -5.30
CA VAL A 110 -41.24 18.88 -4.19
C VAL A 110 -41.29 17.36 -4.28
N PRO A 111 -40.97 16.63 -3.20
CA PRO A 111 -40.87 15.18 -3.24
C PRO A 111 -42.26 14.51 -3.33
N VAL A 112 -42.30 13.28 -3.86
CA VAL A 112 -43.56 12.54 -4.09
C VAL A 112 -44.41 12.37 -2.84
N GLU A 113 -43.79 12.28 -1.67
CA GLU A 113 -44.47 12.14 -0.37
C GLU A 113 -45.23 13.40 0.04
N ARG A 114 -45.00 14.53 -0.64
CA ARG A 114 -45.60 15.85 -0.34
C ARG A 114 -46.58 16.32 -1.42
N ILE A 115 -46.91 15.46 -2.38
CA ILE A 115 -47.88 15.76 -3.44
C ILE A 115 -49.05 14.78 -3.43
N ILE A 116 -50.19 15.25 -3.93
CA ILE A 116 -51.37 14.46 -4.25
C ILE A 116 -51.54 14.55 -5.77
N LYS A 117 -51.59 13.40 -6.44
CA LYS A 117 -51.64 13.31 -7.90
C LYS A 117 -52.96 12.72 -8.36
N GLU A 118 -53.68 13.45 -9.21
CA GLU A 118 -54.95 13.06 -9.82
C GLU A 118 -54.84 13.21 -11.35
N GLY A 119 -54.43 12.13 -12.03
CA GLY A 119 -54.12 12.17 -13.46
C GLY A 119 -52.94 13.10 -13.75
N LYS A 120 -53.18 14.19 -14.50
CA LYS A 120 -52.19 15.24 -14.77
C LYS A 120 -52.21 16.38 -13.74
N HIS A 121 -53.20 16.43 -12.84
CA HIS A 121 -53.27 17.47 -11.84
C HIS A 121 -52.48 17.06 -10.61
N ILE A 122 -51.62 17.96 -10.13
CA ILE A 122 -50.78 17.75 -8.96
C ILE A 122 -51.05 18.87 -7.96
N ARG A 123 -51.30 18.48 -6.72
CA ARG A 123 -51.57 19.38 -5.59
C ARG A 123 -50.54 19.14 -4.49
N LEU A 124 -50.04 20.20 -3.88
CA LEU A 124 -49.18 20.07 -2.69
C LEU A 124 -50.03 19.71 -1.48
N GLN A 125 -49.52 18.84 -0.60
CA GLN A 125 -50.18 18.50 0.66
C GLN A 125 -50.47 19.74 1.52
N GLU A 126 -51.53 19.67 2.33
CA GLU A 126 -51.88 20.72 3.27
C GLU A 126 -50.78 20.93 4.32
N GLY A 127 -50.49 22.19 4.64
CA GLY A 127 -49.42 22.57 5.56
C GLY A 127 -48.00 22.43 5.02
N TYR A 128 -47.81 22.03 3.75
CA TYR A 128 -46.49 21.95 3.13
C TYR A 128 -46.19 23.18 2.26
N TYR A 129 -45.13 23.91 2.63
CA TYR A 129 -44.71 25.15 1.99
C TYR A 129 -43.28 24.99 1.48
N PRO A 130 -43.08 24.77 0.16
CA PRO A 130 -41.75 24.61 -0.41
C PRO A 130 -40.96 25.91 -0.38
N GLU A 131 -39.63 25.80 -0.31
CA GLU A 131 -38.72 26.94 -0.47
C GLU A 131 -38.10 26.97 -1.86
N LYS A 132 -37.80 28.16 -2.37
CA LYS A 132 -37.05 28.31 -3.61
C LYS A 132 -35.66 27.66 -3.47
N GLY A 133 -35.25 26.88 -4.46
CA GLY A 133 -33.99 26.13 -4.46
C GLY A 133 -34.06 24.78 -3.73
N GLN A 134 -35.19 24.44 -3.11
CA GLN A 134 -35.33 23.20 -2.35
C GLN A 134 -35.13 21.96 -3.22
N PHE A 135 -34.39 20.99 -2.66
CA PHE A 135 -34.06 19.69 -3.29
C PHE A 135 -33.39 19.80 -4.66
N ILE A 136 -32.63 20.87 -4.88
CA ILE A 136 -31.77 21.07 -6.03
C ILE A 136 -30.31 21.06 -5.58
N HIS A 137 -29.54 20.10 -6.09
CA HIS A 137 -28.10 20.08 -5.92
C HIS A 137 -27.48 20.94 -7.03
N VAL A 138 -27.16 22.19 -6.69
CA VAL A 138 -26.72 23.21 -7.65
C VAL A 138 -25.43 22.80 -8.35
N LYS A 139 -25.31 23.15 -9.63
CA LYS A 139 -24.11 22.94 -10.44
C LYS A 139 -22.85 23.43 -9.71
N ALA A 140 -21.80 22.61 -9.75
CA ALA A 140 -20.49 22.87 -9.15
C ALA A 140 -20.48 23.00 -7.61
N ALA A 141 -21.54 22.60 -6.92
CA ALA A 141 -21.61 22.64 -5.45
C ALA A 141 -20.59 21.71 -4.78
N ASP A 142 -20.30 20.53 -5.35
CA ASP A 142 -19.26 19.62 -4.84
C ASP A 142 -17.87 20.11 -5.26
N CYS A 143 -17.72 20.44 -6.54
CA CYS A 143 -16.43 20.74 -7.12
C CYS A 143 -16.55 21.55 -8.42
N LYS A 144 -15.65 22.52 -8.61
CA LYS A 144 -15.51 23.26 -9.88
C LYS A 144 -14.67 22.45 -10.87
N ALA A 145 -14.86 22.74 -12.16
CA ALA A 145 -13.98 22.21 -13.20
C ALA A 145 -12.52 22.66 -12.95
N GLY A 146 -11.56 21.76 -13.16
CA GLY A 146 -10.13 22.03 -13.01
C GLY A 146 -9.61 22.00 -11.56
N SER A 147 -10.48 21.86 -10.55
CA SER A 147 -10.04 21.66 -9.16
C SER A 147 -9.18 20.42 -9.02
N GLU A 148 -8.18 20.48 -8.15
CA GLU A 148 -7.37 19.32 -7.79
C GLU A 148 -8.19 18.30 -6.99
N LEU A 149 -8.22 17.06 -7.46
CA LEU A 149 -8.95 15.95 -6.84
C LEU A 149 -8.02 14.96 -6.14
N LEU A 150 -6.88 14.62 -6.78
CA LEU A 150 -5.86 13.75 -6.21
C LEU A 150 -4.47 14.33 -6.48
N LYS A 151 -3.58 14.21 -5.50
CA LYS A 151 -2.19 14.65 -5.58
C LYS A 151 -1.27 13.51 -6.00
N SER A 152 -0.18 13.83 -6.70
CA SER A 152 0.94 12.92 -6.87
C SER A 152 1.44 12.41 -5.51
N GLY A 153 1.75 11.12 -5.42
CA GLY A 153 2.10 10.41 -4.18
C GLY A 153 0.92 9.70 -3.51
N ALA A 154 -0.32 9.93 -3.96
CA ALA A 154 -1.48 9.23 -3.42
C ALA A 154 -1.49 7.74 -3.82
N ARG A 155 -1.80 6.86 -2.86
CA ARG A 155 -2.11 5.45 -3.16
C ARG A 155 -3.53 5.34 -3.70
N LEU A 156 -3.66 4.67 -4.83
CA LEU A 156 -4.93 4.49 -5.54
C LEU A 156 -5.76 3.38 -4.89
N ASN A 157 -6.51 3.75 -3.84
CA ASN A 157 -7.52 2.89 -3.21
C ASN A 157 -8.86 2.92 -3.98
N ALA A 158 -9.84 2.12 -3.56
CA ALA A 158 -11.13 2.02 -4.25
C ALA A 158 -11.84 3.39 -4.44
N PRO A 159 -11.92 4.29 -3.44
CA PRO A 159 -12.42 5.65 -3.65
C PRO A 159 -11.65 6.44 -4.72
N ALA A 160 -10.31 6.39 -4.69
CA ALA A 160 -9.49 7.09 -5.68
C ALA A 160 -9.73 6.58 -7.11
N LEU A 161 -9.94 5.27 -7.29
CA LEU A 161 -10.31 4.70 -8.58
C LEU A 161 -11.68 5.22 -9.07
N GLY A 162 -12.65 5.38 -8.16
CA GLY A 162 -13.94 5.99 -8.47
C GLY A 162 -13.81 7.45 -8.92
N VAL A 163 -12.94 8.22 -8.25
CA VAL A 163 -12.62 9.61 -8.64
C VAL A 163 -11.99 9.67 -10.03
N LEU A 164 -11.03 8.80 -10.32
CA LEU A 164 -10.40 8.70 -11.64
C LEU A 164 -11.41 8.35 -12.74
N ALA A 165 -12.20 7.29 -12.52
CA ALA A 165 -13.24 6.86 -13.46
C ALA A 165 -14.26 7.97 -13.74
N GLY A 166 -14.77 8.60 -12.67
CA GLY A 166 -15.78 9.67 -12.76
C GLY A 166 -15.30 10.95 -13.45
N ASN A 167 -13.99 11.11 -13.66
CA ASN A 167 -13.38 12.23 -14.37
C ASN A 167 -12.64 11.80 -15.65
N GLY A 168 -12.95 10.61 -16.19
CA GLY A 168 -12.49 10.18 -17.51
C GLY A 168 -11.03 9.71 -17.59
N TYR A 169 -10.36 9.44 -16.46
CA TYR A 169 -8.99 8.94 -16.45
C TYR A 169 -8.94 7.43 -16.68
N ALA A 170 -8.98 7.02 -17.95
CA ALA A 170 -8.86 5.62 -18.36
C ALA A 170 -7.45 5.05 -18.16
N GLU A 171 -6.43 5.92 -18.20
CA GLU A 171 -5.04 5.60 -17.92
C GLU A 171 -4.45 6.62 -16.95
N VAL A 172 -3.49 6.17 -16.13
CA VAL A 172 -2.82 7.02 -15.15
C VAL A 172 -1.32 6.75 -15.11
N GLU A 173 -0.55 7.80 -14.83
CA GLU A 173 0.88 7.68 -14.54
C GLU A 173 1.09 7.33 -13.07
N VAL A 174 1.84 6.25 -12.82
CA VAL A 174 2.12 5.72 -11.48
C VAL A 174 3.60 5.37 -11.30
N SER A 175 4.05 5.17 -10.06
CA SER A 175 5.39 4.66 -9.76
C SER A 175 5.55 3.26 -10.36
N ARG A 176 6.64 3.01 -11.08
CA ARG A 176 6.95 1.69 -11.65
C ARG A 176 7.26 0.70 -10.52
N ILE A 177 6.64 -0.48 -10.55
CA ILE A 177 7.01 -1.57 -9.65
C ILE A 177 8.37 -2.13 -10.10
N PRO A 178 9.40 -2.21 -9.22
CA PRO A 178 10.70 -2.77 -9.57
C PRO A 178 10.61 -4.26 -9.87
N SER A 179 11.47 -4.76 -10.75
CA SER A 179 11.71 -6.21 -10.87
C SER A 179 12.60 -6.68 -9.72
N ILE A 180 12.18 -7.76 -9.06
CA ILE A 180 12.85 -8.29 -7.86
C ILE A 180 13.30 -9.73 -8.14
N ALA A 181 14.60 -10.01 -7.98
CA ALA A 181 15.13 -11.36 -7.99
C ALA A 181 15.25 -11.87 -6.55
N LEU A 182 14.65 -13.02 -6.27
CA LEU A 182 14.89 -13.78 -5.04
C LEU A 182 15.85 -14.92 -5.34
N VAL A 183 17.01 -14.91 -4.69
CA VAL A 183 18.09 -15.87 -4.95
C VAL A 183 18.32 -16.72 -3.72
N SER A 184 18.06 -18.01 -3.82
CA SER A 184 18.38 -19.00 -2.78
C SER A 184 19.76 -19.61 -3.06
N THR A 185 20.63 -19.65 -2.05
CA THR A 185 21.98 -20.27 -2.14
C THR A 185 22.14 -21.30 -1.04
N GLY A 186 22.67 -22.47 -1.35
CA GLY A 186 22.93 -23.54 -0.38
C GLY A 186 22.65 -24.92 -0.94
N ASP A 187 23.64 -25.81 -0.87
CA ASP A 187 23.52 -27.20 -1.35
C ASP A 187 22.57 -28.07 -0.49
N GLU A 188 22.26 -27.62 0.73
CA GLU A 188 21.25 -28.23 1.60
C GLU A 188 19.82 -27.99 1.11
N LEU A 189 19.61 -27.01 0.24
CA LEU A 189 18.30 -26.53 -0.14
C LEU A 189 17.69 -27.33 -1.30
N VAL A 190 16.45 -27.79 -1.12
CA VAL A 190 15.64 -28.41 -2.18
C VAL A 190 14.31 -27.71 -2.39
N ASP A 191 13.70 -27.95 -3.54
CA ASP A 191 12.38 -27.41 -3.86
C ASP A 191 11.27 -28.01 -2.98
N VAL A 192 10.13 -27.32 -2.86
CA VAL A 192 9.05 -27.70 -1.94
C VAL A 192 8.49 -29.10 -2.24
N GLY A 193 8.29 -29.41 -3.53
CA GLY A 193 7.76 -30.69 -3.99
C GLY A 193 8.79 -31.82 -4.09
N ALA A 194 10.08 -31.54 -3.86
CA ALA A 194 11.14 -32.54 -4.00
C ALA A 194 11.17 -33.51 -2.81
N ALA A 195 11.68 -34.72 -3.06
CA ALA A 195 12.03 -35.66 -1.99
C ALA A 195 13.23 -35.10 -1.21
N VAL A 196 13.10 -35.09 0.13
CA VAL A 196 14.11 -34.51 1.02
C VAL A 196 15.04 -35.61 1.53
N LYS A 197 16.34 -35.46 1.28
CA LYS A 197 17.38 -36.32 1.89
C LYS A 197 17.60 -35.92 3.35
N THR A 198 18.24 -36.79 4.13
CA THR A 198 18.42 -36.59 5.57
C THR A 198 19.22 -35.35 5.97
N TRP A 199 20.03 -34.81 5.05
CA TRP A 199 20.84 -33.58 5.25
C TRP A 199 20.28 -32.37 4.51
N GLN A 200 19.09 -32.48 3.91
CA GLN A 200 18.49 -31.40 3.11
C GLN A 200 17.29 -30.79 3.82
N ILE A 201 17.01 -29.55 3.50
CA ILE A 201 15.84 -28.80 3.95
C ILE A 201 15.17 -28.11 2.76
N ARG A 202 13.89 -27.75 2.90
CA ARG A 202 13.14 -27.07 1.83
C ARG A 202 13.44 -25.58 1.83
N ARG A 203 13.48 -24.99 0.64
CA ARG A 203 13.53 -23.54 0.43
C ARG A 203 12.25 -22.86 0.90
N SER A 204 12.20 -22.41 2.15
CA SER A 204 11.04 -21.70 2.69
C SER A 204 11.14 -20.17 2.56
N ASN A 205 12.33 -19.60 2.67
CA ASN A 205 12.52 -18.14 2.71
C ASN A 205 12.01 -17.43 1.46
N GLU A 206 12.25 -17.99 0.26
CA GLU A 206 11.77 -17.38 -0.99
C GLU A 206 10.24 -17.26 -1.01
N TYR A 207 9.51 -18.24 -0.49
CA TYR A 207 8.04 -18.18 -0.42
C TYR A 207 7.57 -17.18 0.63
N ALA A 208 8.23 -17.12 1.79
CA ALA A 208 7.92 -16.13 2.81
C ALA A 208 8.14 -14.70 2.30
N LEU A 209 9.28 -14.45 1.62
CA LEU A 209 9.61 -13.17 1.03
C LEU A 209 8.65 -12.80 -0.11
N MET A 210 8.27 -13.75 -0.97
CA MET A 210 7.24 -13.52 -1.99
C MET A 210 5.90 -13.12 -1.37
N GLY A 211 5.49 -13.78 -0.29
CA GLY A 211 4.24 -13.48 0.42
C GLY A 211 4.19 -12.04 0.88
N VAL A 212 5.19 -11.61 1.65
CA VAL A 212 5.25 -10.23 2.17
C VAL A 212 5.36 -9.18 1.06
N LEU A 213 6.11 -9.47 -0.01
CA LEU A 213 6.19 -8.58 -1.16
C LEU A 213 4.83 -8.46 -1.88
N ALA A 214 4.15 -9.58 -2.10
CA ALA A 214 2.85 -9.61 -2.77
C ALA A 214 1.76 -8.86 -1.99
N GLU A 215 1.75 -8.96 -0.66
CA GLU A 215 0.82 -8.22 0.21
C GLU A 215 1.01 -6.69 0.09
N LYS A 216 2.23 -6.22 -0.21
CA LYS A 216 2.50 -4.80 -0.49
C LYS A 216 2.36 -4.45 -1.98
N GLY A 217 1.83 -5.34 -2.81
CA GLY A 217 1.62 -5.13 -4.25
C GLY A 217 2.89 -5.22 -5.11
N LEU A 218 3.98 -5.76 -4.57
CA LEU A 218 5.27 -5.93 -5.25
C LEU A 218 5.32 -7.32 -5.91
N THR A 219 4.63 -7.47 -7.04
CA THR A 219 4.37 -8.78 -7.65
C THR A 219 5.34 -9.18 -8.78
N LYS A 220 6.23 -8.28 -9.22
CA LYS A 220 7.24 -8.55 -10.26
C LYS A 220 8.45 -9.29 -9.68
N VAL A 221 8.25 -10.53 -9.25
CA VAL A 221 9.26 -11.36 -8.57
C VAL A 221 9.64 -12.58 -9.40
N GLU A 222 10.94 -12.79 -9.64
CA GLU A 222 11.52 -13.99 -10.26
C GLU A 222 12.41 -14.72 -9.24
N ARG A 223 12.36 -16.06 -9.23
CA ARG A 223 13.12 -16.89 -8.29
C ARG A 223 14.30 -17.56 -8.98
N PHE A 224 15.42 -17.59 -8.28
CA PHE A 224 16.67 -18.20 -8.73
C PHE A 224 17.26 -19.08 -7.64
N VAL A 225 18.02 -20.07 -8.08
CA VAL A 225 18.70 -21.01 -7.21
C VAL A 225 20.12 -21.13 -7.73
N ILE A 226 21.09 -20.90 -6.85
CA ILE A 226 22.50 -20.96 -7.19
C ILE A 226 23.14 -21.99 -6.26
N ARG A 227 23.90 -22.92 -6.84
CA ARG A 227 24.70 -23.91 -6.09
C ARG A 227 25.93 -23.24 -5.49
N ASP A 228 26.51 -23.85 -4.46
CA ASP A 228 27.70 -23.32 -3.80
C ASP A 228 28.98 -23.60 -4.63
N GLU A 229 29.04 -23.00 -5.82
CA GLU A 229 30.22 -22.97 -6.69
C GLU A 229 30.46 -21.52 -7.15
N LEU A 230 31.69 -21.04 -6.99
CA LEU A 230 32.01 -19.62 -7.19
C LEU A 230 31.82 -19.19 -8.65
N SER A 231 32.22 -20.00 -9.63
CA SER A 231 32.09 -19.64 -11.05
C SER A 231 30.62 -19.60 -11.50
N GLU A 232 29.81 -20.56 -11.06
CA GLU A 232 28.36 -20.59 -11.27
C GLU A 232 27.68 -19.40 -10.60
N THR A 233 28.06 -19.08 -9.36
CA THR A 233 27.55 -17.92 -8.62
C THR A 233 27.82 -16.61 -9.35
N ILE A 234 29.04 -16.41 -9.86
CA ILE A 234 29.38 -15.20 -10.62
C ILE A 234 28.54 -15.12 -11.91
N ALA A 235 28.47 -16.21 -12.68
CA ALA A 235 27.75 -16.21 -13.96
C ALA A 235 26.24 -15.96 -13.79
N GLN A 236 25.61 -16.60 -12.81
CA GLN A 236 24.18 -16.42 -12.52
C GLN A 236 23.89 -15.02 -11.98
N LEU A 237 24.68 -14.53 -11.01
CA LEU A 237 24.46 -13.19 -10.46
C LEU A 237 24.70 -12.08 -11.48
N GLN A 238 25.60 -12.28 -12.45
CA GLN A 238 25.76 -11.34 -13.55
C GLN A 238 24.46 -11.20 -14.36
N ASN A 239 23.89 -12.33 -14.80
CA ASN A 239 22.63 -12.33 -15.56
C ASN A 239 21.47 -11.71 -14.76
N ILE A 240 21.41 -12.02 -13.46
CA ILE A 240 20.38 -11.51 -12.56
C ILE A 240 20.49 -9.98 -12.42
N LEU A 241 21.71 -9.45 -12.19
CA LEU A 241 21.97 -8.02 -12.08
C LEU A 241 21.58 -7.26 -13.36
N GLU A 242 21.82 -7.84 -14.54
CA GLU A 242 21.47 -7.22 -15.82
C GLU A 242 19.93 -7.11 -16.04
N ARG A 243 19.12 -7.90 -15.34
CA ARG A 243 17.66 -8.01 -15.55
C ARG A 243 16.79 -7.44 -14.43
N HIS A 244 17.35 -7.24 -13.23
CA HIS A 244 16.58 -6.93 -12.03
C HIS A 244 17.02 -5.65 -11.35
N ASP A 245 16.03 -4.85 -10.90
CA ASP A 245 16.27 -3.62 -10.15
C ASP A 245 16.75 -3.91 -8.72
N VAL A 246 16.24 -5.00 -8.12
CA VAL A 246 16.49 -5.39 -6.74
C VAL A 246 16.79 -6.88 -6.66
N ILE A 247 17.88 -7.24 -5.97
CA ILE A 247 18.33 -8.60 -5.79
C ILE A 247 18.34 -8.90 -4.31
N ILE A 248 17.61 -9.92 -3.89
CA ILE A 248 17.53 -10.37 -2.49
C ILE A 248 18.04 -11.80 -2.45
N LEU A 249 19.25 -11.98 -1.93
CA LEU A 249 19.83 -13.28 -1.68
C LEU A 249 19.46 -13.75 -0.27
N SER A 250 19.11 -15.02 -0.14
CA SER A 250 18.83 -15.68 1.14
C SER A 250 19.80 -16.84 1.31
N GLY A 251 20.76 -16.70 2.23
CA GLY A 251 21.88 -17.64 2.39
C GLY A 251 23.20 -17.09 1.85
N GLY A 252 24.31 -17.79 2.11
CA GLY A 252 25.61 -17.52 1.47
C GLY A 252 26.34 -16.23 1.88
N VAL A 253 25.85 -15.49 2.90
CA VAL A 253 26.32 -14.14 3.27
C VAL A 253 27.02 -14.08 4.64
N SER A 254 27.36 -15.24 5.20
CA SER A 254 28.05 -15.36 6.49
C SER A 254 29.57 -15.20 6.32
N MET A 255 30.35 -15.73 7.27
CA MET A 255 31.82 -15.71 7.28
C MET A 255 32.42 -17.12 7.08
N GLY A 256 31.64 -18.06 6.54
CA GLY A 256 32.08 -19.42 6.26
C GLY A 256 33.01 -19.49 5.05
N ALA A 257 33.86 -20.53 5.02
CA ALA A 257 34.78 -20.78 3.90
C ALA A 257 34.09 -21.01 2.55
N PHE A 258 32.78 -21.25 2.57
CA PHE A 258 31.94 -21.56 1.41
C PHE A 258 30.91 -20.46 1.09
N ASP A 259 30.99 -19.30 1.76
CA ASP A 259 30.14 -18.15 1.46
C ASP A 259 30.67 -17.38 0.23
N TYR A 260 30.30 -17.85 -0.96
CA TYR A 260 30.77 -17.27 -2.23
C TYR A 260 30.10 -15.95 -2.60
N VAL A 261 28.94 -15.62 -2.02
CA VAL A 261 28.14 -14.44 -2.41
C VAL A 261 28.92 -13.13 -2.30
N PRO A 262 29.55 -12.77 -1.15
CA PRO A 262 30.29 -11.49 -1.06
C PRO A 262 31.45 -11.40 -2.06
N THR A 263 32.12 -12.53 -2.32
CA THR A 263 33.24 -12.61 -3.28
C THR A 263 32.75 -12.46 -4.72
N ALA A 264 31.65 -13.13 -5.07
CA ALA A 264 31.03 -13.02 -6.39
C ALA A 264 30.52 -11.59 -6.65
N LEU A 265 29.82 -10.99 -5.69
CA LEU A 265 29.33 -9.61 -5.77
C LEU A 265 30.48 -8.60 -5.96
N ALA A 266 31.59 -8.77 -5.25
CA ALA A 266 32.77 -7.93 -5.43
C ALA A 266 33.38 -8.06 -6.84
N LYS A 267 33.46 -9.28 -7.40
CA LYS A 267 33.93 -9.50 -8.78
C LYS A 267 33.00 -8.87 -9.83
N LEU A 268 31.70 -8.82 -9.52
CA LEU A 268 30.67 -8.16 -10.34
C LEU A 268 30.57 -6.64 -10.10
N ARG A 269 31.54 -6.06 -9.36
CA ARG A 269 31.63 -4.64 -9.06
C ARG A 269 30.41 -4.10 -8.30
N VAL A 270 29.75 -4.95 -7.52
CA VAL A 270 28.73 -4.49 -6.58
C VAL A 270 29.44 -3.85 -5.39
N GLU A 271 29.22 -2.55 -5.22
CA GLU A 271 29.80 -1.78 -4.12
C GLU A 271 29.15 -2.20 -2.80
N LYS A 272 29.96 -2.76 -1.89
CA LYS A 272 29.50 -3.11 -0.55
C LYS A 272 29.33 -1.83 0.28
N VAL A 273 28.10 -1.54 0.68
CA VAL A 273 27.77 -0.41 1.56
C VAL A 273 28.01 -0.79 3.03
N PHE A 274 27.53 -1.95 3.45
CA PHE A 274 27.86 -2.51 4.77
C PHE A 274 27.73 -4.04 4.81
N HIS A 275 28.35 -4.63 5.82
CA HIS A 275 28.15 -6.03 6.20
C HIS A 275 28.13 -6.13 7.72
N LYS A 276 27.08 -6.78 8.22
CA LYS A 276 26.72 -6.96 9.64
C LYS A 276 26.10 -5.74 10.30
N VAL A 277 25.06 -6.02 11.08
CA VAL A 277 24.32 -5.03 11.88
C VAL A 277 24.19 -5.55 13.31
N ALA A 278 24.25 -4.65 14.29
CA ALA A 278 24.08 -4.91 15.71
C ALA A 278 22.60 -5.22 16.04
N GLN A 279 22.11 -6.37 15.58
CA GLN A 279 20.73 -6.82 15.74
C GLN A 279 20.64 -8.32 15.98
N ARG A 280 19.54 -8.75 16.61
CA ARG A 280 19.21 -10.16 16.78
C ARG A 280 17.70 -10.39 16.62
N PRO A 281 17.27 -11.32 15.74
CA PRO A 281 18.06 -12.05 14.77
C PRO A 281 18.55 -11.19 13.58
N GLY A 282 19.36 -11.77 12.70
CA GLY A 282 19.79 -11.12 11.46
C GLY A 282 21.07 -10.31 11.52
N LYS A 283 21.96 -10.58 12.48
CA LYS A 283 23.30 -9.99 12.54
C LYS A 283 24.04 -10.01 11.18
N PRO A 284 24.12 -11.12 10.43
CA PRO A 284 24.74 -11.11 9.11
C PRO A 284 23.76 -10.58 8.05
N LEU A 285 23.67 -9.26 7.94
CA LEU A 285 23.00 -8.56 6.85
C LEU A 285 24.06 -7.91 5.96
N TRP A 286 23.99 -8.15 4.66
CA TRP A 286 24.86 -7.54 3.65
C TRP A 286 24.02 -6.63 2.77
N PHE A 287 24.51 -5.42 2.48
CA PHE A 287 23.84 -4.51 1.53
C PHE A 287 24.88 -3.85 0.62
N GLY A 288 24.52 -3.70 -0.64
CA GLY A 288 25.36 -3.09 -1.65
C GLY A 288 24.58 -2.60 -2.87
N VAL A 289 25.30 -1.94 -3.76
CA VAL A 289 24.75 -1.31 -4.96
C VAL A 289 25.49 -1.80 -6.20
N GLY A 290 24.75 -2.32 -7.18
CA GLY A 290 25.29 -2.79 -8.45
C GLY A 290 25.75 -1.64 -9.36
N PRO A 291 26.48 -1.95 -10.43
CA PRO A 291 27.06 -0.95 -11.33
C PRO A 291 26.03 -0.03 -12.01
N GLU A 292 24.80 -0.50 -12.22
CA GLU A 292 23.69 0.29 -12.79
C GLU A 292 22.72 0.80 -11.71
N GLY A 293 23.13 0.76 -10.43
CA GLY A 293 22.31 1.20 -9.30
C GLY A 293 21.34 0.14 -8.76
N GLN A 294 21.51 -1.14 -9.11
CA GLN A 294 20.71 -2.23 -8.55
C GLN A 294 20.89 -2.33 -7.04
N ARG A 295 19.81 -2.59 -6.28
CA ARG A 295 19.90 -2.74 -4.82
C ARG A 295 20.08 -4.21 -4.49
N VAL A 296 21.18 -4.56 -3.83
CA VAL A 296 21.52 -5.96 -3.53
C VAL A 296 21.52 -6.17 -2.02
N PHE A 297 20.65 -7.07 -1.56
CA PHE A 297 20.56 -7.50 -0.16
C PHE A 297 21.01 -8.95 -0.01
N GLY A 298 21.97 -9.18 0.86
CA GLY A 298 22.32 -10.52 1.33
C GLY A 298 21.72 -10.78 2.70
N LEU A 299 20.69 -11.61 2.77
CA LEU A 299 19.97 -11.98 3.98
C LEU A 299 20.54 -13.28 4.59
N PRO A 300 20.49 -13.42 5.93
CA PRO A 300 20.81 -14.69 6.59
C PRO A 300 19.89 -15.82 6.10
N GLY A 301 20.42 -17.05 6.00
CA GLY A 301 19.62 -18.23 5.60
C GLY A 301 18.55 -18.65 6.62
N ASN A 302 18.65 -18.20 7.87
CA ASN A 302 17.66 -18.48 8.91
C ASN A 302 16.34 -17.74 8.65
N PRO A 303 15.18 -18.42 8.54
CA PRO A 303 13.94 -17.83 8.06
C PRO A 303 13.46 -16.60 8.82
N VAL A 304 13.49 -16.63 10.17
CA VAL A 304 13.04 -15.48 10.96
C VAL A 304 13.95 -14.28 10.70
N SER A 305 15.25 -14.54 10.51
CA SER A 305 16.20 -13.47 10.25
C SER A 305 15.96 -12.83 8.89
N ALA A 306 15.68 -13.64 7.86
CA ALA A 306 15.38 -13.15 6.51
C ALA A 306 14.12 -12.27 6.51
N LEU A 307 13.01 -12.75 7.08
CA LEU A 307 11.75 -12.00 7.21
C LEU A 307 11.93 -10.72 8.04
N SER A 308 12.61 -10.81 9.19
CA SER A 308 12.85 -9.63 10.05
C SER A 308 13.68 -8.56 9.33
N CYS A 309 14.70 -8.96 8.56
CA CYS A 309 15.49 -8.01 7.77
C CYS A 309 14.68 -7.44 6.60
N ALA A 310 13.81 -8.23 5.97
CA ALA A 310 12.96 -7.74 4.90
C ALA A 310 11.99 -6.67 5.42
N ALA A 311 11.27 -6.95 6.51
CA ALA A 311 10.37 -6.00 7.16
C ALA A 311 11.09 -4.73 7.62
N ARG A 312 12.30 -4.86 8.20
CA ARG A 312 13.04 -3.72 8.76
C ARG A 312 13.74 -2.84 7.74
N TYR A 313 14.23 -3.39 6.62
CA TYR A 313 15.11 -2.68 5.69
C TYR A 313 14.61 -2.67 4.24
N ILE A 314 14.18 -3.82 3.72
CA ILE A 314 13.81 -3.95 2.31
C ILE A 314 12.47 -3.27 2.04
N LEU A 315 11.43 -3.57 2.83
CA LEU A 315 10.10 -2.98 2.63
C LEU A 315 10.11 -1.46 2.79
N PRO A 316 10.74 -0.85 3.82
CA PRO A 316 10.84 0.60 3.93
C PRO A 316 11.59 1.25 2.76
N MET A 317 12.67 0.61 2.27
CA MET A 317 13.40 1.08 1.09
C MET A 317 12.52 1.07 -0.15
N LEU A 318 11.82 -0.03 -0.42
CA LEU A 318 10.92 -0.17 -1.57
C LEU A 318 9.75 0.83 -1.49
N LYS A 319 9.14 1.00 -0.32
CA LYS A 319 8.08 2.02 -0.09
C LYS A 319 8.59 3.43 -0.40
N THR A 320 9.79 3.76 0.09
CA THR A 320 10.43 5.06 -0.14
C THR A 320 10.73 5.29 -1.62
N ALA A 321 11.33 4.29 -2.30
CA ALA A 321 11.63 4.36 -3.73
C ALA A 321 10.35 4.48 -4.59
N LEU A 322 9.25 3.85 -4.17
CA LEU A 322 7.94 4.00 -4.81
C LEU A 322 7.26 5.35 -4.50
N CYS A 323 7.90 6.21 -3.70
CA CYS A 323 7.37 7.49 -3.22
C CYS A 323 6.04 7.33 -2.46
N TYR A 324 5.91 6.23 -1.71
CA TYR A 324 4.72 5.96 -0.94
C TYR A 324 4.83 6.63 0.44
N ALA A 325 3.90 7.53 0.74
CA ALA A 325 3.93 8.38 1.94
C ALA A 325 3.34 7.72 3.21
N GLU A 326 3.29 6.39 3.29
CA GLU A 326 2.75 5.68 4.47
C GLU A 326 3.82 5.49 5.55
N VAL A 327 3.39 5.52 6.82
CA VAL A 327 4.24 5.33 7.99
C VAL A 327 4.85 3.92 7.95
N ALA A 328 6.18 3.83 7.96
CA ALA A 328 6.90 2.55 7.84
C ALA A 328 6.80 1.68 9.10
N ALA A 329 6.66 2.29 10.29
CA ALA A 329 6.54 1.63 11.58
C ALA A 329 5.78 2.50 12.57
N TYR A 330 4.99 1.90 13.44
CA TYR A 330 4.19 2.62 14.43
C TYR A 330 4.39 2.06 15.84
N PRO A 331 4.24 2.89 16.90
CA PRO A 331 4.44 2.44 18.26
C PRO A 331 3.30 1.51 18.70
N VAL A 332 3.67 0.46 19.44
CA VAL A 332 2.75 -0.49 20.08
C VAL A 332 3.19 -0.70 21.53
N GLU A 333 2.24 -0.97 22.42
CA GLU A 333 2.55 -1.27 23.82
C GLU A 333 2.84 -2.76 24.02
N MET A 334 3.95 -3.07 24.68
CA MET A 334 4.32 -4.44 25.02
C MET A 334 3.46 -4.98 26.16
N THR A 335 2.85 -6.15 25.96
CA THR A 335 2.01 -6.79 27.00
C THR A 335 2.80 -7.54 28.06
N GLU A 336 4.04 -7.91 27.75
CA GLU A 336 4.92 -8.69 28.63
C GLU A 336 6.34 -8.12 28.62
N SER A 337 7.04 -8.21 29.77
CA SER A 337 8.43 -7.77 29.84
C SER A 337 9.38 -8.77 29.18
N VAL A 338 10.27 -8.29 28.31
CA VAL A 338 11.17 -9.12 27.47
C VAL A 338 12.63 -8.81 27.78
N ASN A 339 13.48 -9.84 27.85
CA ASN A 339 14.91 -9.65 28.06
C ASN A 339 15.55 -8.86 26.91
N LEU A 340 16.35 -7.85 27.23
CA LEU A 340 17.16 -7.13 26.26
C LEU A 340 18.39 -7.95 25.85
N VAL A 341 18.99 -7.58 24.72
CA VAL A 341 20.22 -8.19 24.23
C VAL A 341 21.35 -7.18 24.41
N PRO A 342 22.46 -7.55 25.08
CA PRO A 342 23.62 -6.67 25.19
C PRO A 342 24.12 -6.27 23.80
N GLU A 343 24.40 -4.98 23.61
CA GLU A 343 25.04 -4.41 22.42
C GLU A 343 24.28 -4.56 21.08
N MET A 344 23.11 -5.22 21.05
CA MET A 344 22.33 -5.43 19.84
C MET A 344 20.85 -5.13 20.05
N ALA A 345 20.22 -4.49 19.07
CA ALA A 345 18.77 -4.40 19.03
C ALA A 345 18.14 -5.79 18.95
N ARG A 346 16.98 -5.97 19.59
CA ARG A 346 16.23 -7.24 19.52
C ARG A 346 15.02 -7.06 18.62
N PHE A 347 14.96 -7.84 17.56
CA PHE A 347 13.76 -8.01 16.74
C PHE A 347 12.98 -9.20 17.27
N LEU A 348 11.77 -8.93 17.75
CA LEU A 348 10.94 -9.93 18.41
C LEU A 348 9.63 -10.07 17.64
N PRO A 349 9.31 -11.27 17.12
CA PRO A 349 8.00 -11.54 16.55
C PRO A 349 6.88 -11.31 17.58
N VAL A 350 5.81 -10.67 17.15
CA VAL A 350 4.65 -10.37 18.00
C VAL A 350 3.33 -10.64 17.28
N LYS A 351 2.28 -10.94 18.05
CA LYS A 351 0.90 -10.84 17.61
C LYS A 351 0.34 -9.49 18.04
N ILE A 352 -0.35 -8.78 17.16
CA ILE A 352 -1.03 -7.52 17.46
C ILE A 352 -2.48 -7.78 17.84
N SER A 353 -2.93 -7.11 18.90
CA SER A 353 -4.35 -6.95 19.21
C SER A 353 -4.64 -5.50 19.57
N HIS A 354 -5.90 -5.18 19.81
CA HIS A 354 -6.30 -3.92 20.43
C HIS A 354 -7.13 -4.19 21.68
N ASP A 355 -7.06 -3.30 22.66
CA ASP A 355 -7.96 -3.33 23.80
C ASP A 355 -9.30 -2.62 23.50
N GLN A 356 -10.19 -2.57 24.50
CA GLN A 356 -11.50 -1.92 24.38
C GLN A 356 -11.42 -0.40 24.16
N THR A 357 -10.25 0.21 24.37
CA THR A 357 -9.99 1.64 24.12
C THR A 357 -9.40 1.90 22.73
N GLY A 358 -9.10 0.84 21.97
CA GLY A 358 -8.45 0.90 20.66
C GLY A 358 -6.92 0.99 20.73
N LYS A 359 -6.32 0.81 21.91
CA LYS A 359 -4.86 0.83 22.08
C LYS A 359 -4.24 -0.43 21.49
N LEU A 360 -3.23 -0.27 20.64
CA LEU A 360 -2.51 -1.38 20.03
C LEU A 360 -1.56 -2.05 21.03
N LEU A 361 -1.74 -3.35 21.20
CA LEU A 361 -1.00 -4.21 22.10
C LEU A 361 -0.19 -5.22 21.29
N ALA A 362 1.10 -5.36 21.63
CA ALA A 362 2.00 -6.33 21.06
C ALA A 362 2.25 -7.46 22.06
N HIS A 363 1.82 -8.66 21.67
CA HIS A 363 2.00 -9.90 22.43
C HIS A 363 3.25 -10.62 21.94
N PRO A 364 4.32 -10.69 22.75
CA PRO A 364 5.52 -11.44 22.41
C PRO A 364 5.23 -12.88 21.97
N ARG A 365 5.87 -13.28 20.87
CA ARG A 365 5.94 -14.68 20.42
C ARG A 365 7.42 -15.05 20.25
N PRO A 366 8.18 -15.15 21.36
CA PRO A 366 9.60 -15.45 21.31
C PRO A 366 9.82 -16.83 20.70
N ILE A 367 10.66 -16.87 19.68
CA ILE A 367 11.13 -18.10 19.06
C ILE A 367 12.36 -18.63 19.78
N ALA A 368 12.50 -19.97 19.86
CA ALA A 368 13.65 -20.61 20.50
C ALA A 368 14.95 -20.33 19.73
N THR A 369 14.89 -20.40 18.40
CA THR A 369 16.00 -20.08 17.50
C THR A 369 15.50 -19.31 16.30
N SER A 370 16.38 -18.54 15.63
CA SER A 370 16.03 -17.84 14.39
C SER A 370 15.74 -18.77 13.20
N GLY A 371 15.99 -20.07 13.35
CA GLY A 371 15.66 -21.10 12.38
C GLY A 371 14.21 -21.58 12.48
N ASP A 372 13.55 -21.35 13.63
CA ASP A 372 12.21 -21.86 13.91
C ASP A 372 11.14 -20.95 13.30
N PHE A 373 10.60 -21.36 12.16
CA PHE A 373 9.59 -20.62 11.41
C PHE A 373 8.17 -21.16 11.60
N ASN A 374 7.99 -22.28 12.32
CA ASN A 374 6.70 -22.96 12.38
C ASN A 374 5.63 -22.08 13.06
N PHE A 375 6.04 -21.27 14.04
CA PHE A 375 5.14 -20.39 14.78
C PHE A 375 5.13 -18.95 14.24
N LEU A 376 5.90 -18.64 13.19
CA LEU A 376 5.88 -17.30 12.60
C LEU A 376 4.52 -16.96 11.97
N ALA A 377 3.80 -17.95 11.45
CA ALA A 377 2.48 -17.75 10.86
C ALA A 377 1.43 -17.21 11.86
N GLU A 378 1.69 -17.32 13.17
CA GLU A 378 0.83 -16.80 14.23
C GLU A 378 1.17 -15.36 14.64
N THR A 379 2.10 -14.70 13.93
CA THR A 379 2.59 -13.36 14.24
C THR A 379 2.26 -12.38 13.12
N ASP A 380 2.18 -11.09 13.44
CA ASP A 380 1.82 -10.03 12.47
C ASP A 380 3.03 -9.19 12.04
N GLY A 381 4.16 -9.30 12.77
CA GLY A 381 5.37 -8.54 12.49
C GLY A 381 6.41 -8.70 13.60
N ILE A 382 7.39 -7.80 13.61
CA ILE A 382 8.37 -7.66 14.68
C ILE A 382 8.22 -6.34 15.44
N VAL A 383 8.57 -6.35 16.72
CA VAL A 383 8.95 -5.12 17.43
C VAL A 383 10.47 -5.00 17.50
N GLU A 384 10.97 -3.77 17.42
CA GLU A 384 12.37 -3.41 17.68
C GLU A 384 12.53 -2.94 19.12
N LEU A 385 13.28 -3.71 19.92
CA LEU A 385 13.70 -3.33 21.26
C LEU A 385 15.16 -2.84 21.22
N PRO A 386 15.52 -1.81 22.00
CA PRO A 386 16.87 -1.26 22.00
C PRO A 386 17.91 -2.25 22.55
N PRO A 387 19.21 -2.06 22.27
CA PRO A 387 20.26 -2.78 22.97
C PRO A 387 20.26 -2.44 24.47
N GLY A 388 20.58 -3.42 25.31
CA GLY A 388 20.66 -3.18 26.75
C GLY A 388 20.81 -4.46 27.58
N VAL A 389 21.00 -4.25 28.88
CA VAL A 389 21.03 -5.32 29.89
C VAL A 389 19.74 -5.25 30.70
N GLY A 390 19.19 -6.40 31.10
CA GLY A 390 17.95 -6.49 31.87
C GLY A 390 16.72 -6.75 31.01
N ARG A 391 15.60 -6.09 31.32
CA ARG A 391 14.30 -6.29 30.67
C ARG A 391 13.77 -4.98 30.10
N PHE A 392 13.11 -5.07 28.96
CA PHE A 392 12.15 -4.09 28.49
C PHE A 392 10.83 -4.38 29.18
N ASP A 393 10.26 -3.41 29.89
CA ASP A 393 9.08 -3.66 30.73
C ASP A 393 7.76 -3.69 29.95
N ALA A 394 6.81 -4.49 30.43
CA ALA A 394 5.41 -4.42 30.01
C ALA A 394 4.87 -3.00 30.22
N GLY A 395 4.01 -2.53 29.32
CA GLY A 395 3.58 -1.13 29.27
C GLY A 395 4.55 -0.20 28.51
N GLY A 396 5.77 -0.65 28.24
CA GLY A 396 6.72 0.07 27.39
C GLY A 396 6.27 0.08 25.93
N HIS A 397 6.61 1.13 25.19
CA HIS A 397 6.25 1.28 23.78
C HIS A 397 7.46 0.97 22.87
N ALA A 398 7.24 0.11 21.88
CA ALA A 398 8.25 -0.26 20.89
C ALA A 398 7.73 0.00 19.47
N LEU A 399 8.64 0.24 18.53
CA LEU A 399 8.27 0.38 17.11
C LEU A 399 7.96 -1.00 16.53
N PHE A 400 6.79 -1.12 15.94
CA PHE A 400 6.33 -2.31 15.24
C PHE A 400 6.54 -2.17 13.73
N TYR A 401 7.10 -3.22 13.15
CA TYR A 401 7.26 -3.42 11.70
C TYR A 401 6.43 -4.64 11.31
N GLU A 402 5.36 -4.39 10.58
CA GLU A 402 4.51 -5.43 9.98
C GLU A 402 5.33 -6.30 9.02
N TRP A 403 4.95 -7.57 8.88
CA TRP A 403 5.51 -8.46 7.87
C TRP A 403 5.46 -7.88 6.45
#